data_AF-A0A715EU73-F1
#
_entry.id   AF-A0A715EU73-F1
#
_cell.length_a   1.000
_cell.length_b   1.000
_cell.length_c   1.000
_cell.angle_alpha   90.00
_cell.angle_beta   90.00
_cell.angle_gamma   90.00
#
_symmetry.space_group_name_H-M   'P 1'
#
loop_
_entity.id
_entity.type
_entity.pdbx_description
1 polymer ?
#
loop_
_entity_poly.entity_id
_entity_poly.type
_entity_poly.pdbx_seq_one_letter_code
_entity_poly.pdbx_strand_id
1 'polypeptide(L)'
;MKLVHIVSGLAVAISLAACADKSADIQTPAPNPNMSITANQSTIQQPNVSGTVWIRQKVALPPDAVLTVTLSDASLADAPSKVLSQKAVRTEGKQAPFSFVLPFNPSDIQPNARILLSAAITVDNKLVFITDSVKPVINNGGTKADLTLVPVQQTAVPVQASGGATTTVPSTSPT
;
A
#
# COMPACT_ATOMS: atom_id res chain seq x y z
N MET A 1 -7.93 64.47 7.50
CA MET A 1 -9.30 64.55 6.97
C MET A 1 -10.17 63.52 7.68
N LYS A 2 -11.15 64.02 8.46
CA LYS A 2 -12.45 63.45 8.83
C LYS A 2 -12.60 61.91 8.86
N LEU A 3 -12.48 61.33 10.06
CA LEU A 3 -13.11 60.08 10.49
C LEU A 3 -14.59 60.38 10.77
N VAL A 4 -15.50 59.58 10.21
CA VAL A 4 -16.94 59.68 10.49
C VAL A 4 -17.41 58.36 11.09
N HIS A 5 -17.90 58.44 12.33
CA HIS A 5 -18.59 57.40 13.07
C HIS A 5 -20.02 57.23 12.55
N ILE A 6 -20.54 56.00 12.50
CA ILE A 6 -21.95 55.74 12.82
C ILE A 6 -22.03 54.47 13.69
N VAL A 7 -22.40 54.72 14.94
CA VAL A 7 -22.92 53.79 15.94
C VAL A 7 -24.30 53.31 15.49
N SER A 8 -24.59 52.01 15.60
CA SER A 8 -25.94 51.58 15.98
C SER A 8 -25.91 50.16 16.51
N GLY A 9 -26.02 50.03 17.84
CA GLY A 9 -26.43 48.79 18.46
C GLY A 9 -27.93 48.56 18.26
N LEU A 10 -28.31 47.29 18.18
CA LEU A 10 -29.66 46.88 18.54
C LEU A 10 -29.56 45.48 19.14
N ALA A 11 -29.66 45.41 20.46
CA ALA A 11 -29.95 44.18 21.18
C ALA A 11 -31.38 43.76 20.83
N VAL A 12 -31.56 42.55 20.29
CA VAL A 12 -32.87 41.96 20.08
C VAL A 12 -32.99 40.77 21.02
N ALA A 13 -33.80 40.96 22.06
CA ALA A 13 -34.24 39.92 22.97
C ALA A 13 -35.20 38.98 22.24
N ILE A 14 -34.96 37.67 22.34
CA ILE A 14 -35.75 36.64 21.68
C ILE A 14 -36.77 36.14 22.71
N SER A 15 -38.02 36.56 22.58
CA SER A 15 -39.14 36.02 23.36
C SER A 15 -39.64 34.71 22.74
N LEU A 16 -39.61 33.62 23.51
CA LEU A 16 -40.21 32.35 23.15
C LEU A 16 -41.73 32.44 23.25
N ALA A 17 -42.43 32.28 22.11
CA ALA A 17 -43.85 31.99 22.07
C ALA A 17 -44.04 30.55 21.58
N ALA A 18 -44.69 29.75 22.44
CA ALA A 18 -45.04 28.36 22.22
C ALA A 18 -46.23 28.23 21.25
N CYS A 19 -46.13 27.32 20.29
CA CYS A 19 -47.29 26.68 19.68
C CYS A 19 -47.15 25.17 19.87
N ALA A 20 -48.13 24.60 20.56
CA ALA A 20 -48.28 23.19 20.85
C ALA A 20 -49.05 22.52 19.72
N ASP A 21 -48.51 21.46 19.11
CA ASP A 21 -49.29 20.49 18.34
C ASP A 21 -48.62 19.10 18.38
N LYS A 22 -49.14 18.29 19.31
CA LYS A 22 -49.48 16.86 19.17
C LYS A 22 -48.53 15.97 18.34
N SER A 23 -47.71 15.18 19.02
CA SER A 23 -47.21 13.89 18.52
C SER A 23 -46.95 12.92 19.66
N ALA A 24 -47.23 11.66 19.39
CA ALA A 24 -47.40 10.56 20.32
C ALA A 24 -46.16 10.26 21.18
N ASP A 25 -46.44 9.61 22.31
CA ASP A 25 -45.50 8.97 23.24
C ASP A 25 -44.39 8.20 22.49
N ILE A 26 -43.18 8.74 22.52
CA ILE A 26 -41.94 8.01 22.27
C ILE A 26 -41.07 8.26 23.49
N GLN A 27 -40.92 7.23 24.31
CA GLN A 27 -40.05 7.21 25.48
C GLN A 27 -38.61 7.56 25.04
N THR A 28 -38.19 8.78 25.34
CA THR A 28 -36.82 9.25 25.12
C THR A 28 -36.01 8.81 26.34
N PRO A 29 -35.01 7.92 26.21
CA PRO A 29 -34.11 7.64 27.31
C PRO A 29 -33.35 8.92 27.67
N ALA A 30 -33.37 9.31 28.94
CA ALA A 30 -32.52 10.38 29.45
C ALA A 30 -31.03 10.06 29.18
N PRO A 31 -30.17 11.05 28.88
CA PRO A 31 -28.74 10.83 28.84
C PRO A 31 -28.25 10.59 30.27
N ASN A 32 -28.00 9.34 30.63
CA ASN A 32 -27.36 9.02 31.90
C ASN A 32 -25.88 9.47 31.82
N PRO A 33 -25.35 10.27 32.76
CA PRO A 33 -23.92 10.62 32.79
C PRO A 33 -23.01 9.41 33.08
N ASN A 34 -23.59 8.26 33.46
CA ASN A 34 -22.93 6.97 33.58
C ASN A 34 -23.21 6.03 32.40
N MET A 35 -23.78 6.53 31.30
CA MET A 35 -23.81 5.75 30.06
C MET A 35 -22.43 5.81 29.44
N SER A 36 -21.58 4.86 29.83
CA SER A 36 -20.53 4.36 28.98
C SER A 36 -21.20 4.01 27.65
N ILE A 37 -21.15 4.96 26.71
CA ILE A 37 -21.01 4.65 25.31
C ILE A 37 -19.78 3.75 25.25
N THR A 38 -20.01 2.46 25.45
CA THR A 38 -19.20 1.44 24.84
C THR A 38 -19.39 1.71 23.36
N ALA A 39 -18.61 2.64 22.84
CA ALA A 39 -18.25 2.68 21.45
C ALA A 39 -17.57 1.33 21.24
N ASN A 40 -18.38 0.30 21.00
CA ASN A 40 -18.00 -0.83 20.19
C ASN A 40 -17.71 -0.21 18.83
N GLN A 41 -16.56 0.44 18.74
CA GLN A 41 -15.79 0.55 17.53
C GLN A 41 -15.50 -0.90 17.18
N SER A 42 -16.46 -1.57 16.55
CA SER A 42 -16.18 -2.67 15.67
C SER A 42 -15.19 -2.07 14.68
N THR A 43 -13.90 -2.18 15.01
CA THR A 43 -12.84 -1.95 14.04
C THR A 43 -13.20 -2.92 12.93
N ILE A 44 -13.71 -2.38 11.83
CA ILE A 44 -13.98 -3.20 10.64
C ILE A 44 -12.60 -3.71 10.26
N GLN A 45 -12.29 -4.94 10.69
CA GLN A 45 -10.99 -5.54 10.45
C GLN A 45 -10.92 -5.78 8.96
N GLN A 46 -10.20 -4.90 8.28
CA GLN A 46 -10.01 -5.03 6.85
C GLN A 46 -9.29 -6.35 6.56
N PRO A 47 -9.81 -7.17 5.62
CA PRO A 47 -9.13 -8.37 5.19
C PRO A 47 -7.69 -8.05 4.81
N ASN A 48 -6.77 -8.93 5.21
CA ASN A 48 -5.35 -8.69 5.05
C ASN A 48 -4.60 -9.99 4.78
N VAL A 49 -3.47 -9.86 4.11
CA VAL A 49 -2.46 -10.91 4.00
C VAL A 49 -1.35 -10.60 5.00
N SER A 50 -0.98 -11.58 5.83
CA SER A 50 0.04 -11.43 6.86
C SER A 50 1.08 -12.53 6.79
N GLY A 51 2.24 -12.31 7.40
CA GLY A 51 3.28 -13.32 7.48
C GLY A 51 4.62 -12.75 7.89
N THR A 52 5.65 -13.55 7.65
CA THR A 52 7.02 -13.27 8.04
C THR A 52 7.95 -13.32 6.84
N VAL A 53 8.86 -12.36 6.79
CA VAL A 53 9.91 -12.26 5.79
C VAL A 53 11.23 -12.72 6.39
N TRP A 54 11.81 -13.75 5.80
CA TRP A 54 13.11 -14.33 6.14
C TRP A 54 14.16 -14.00 5.08
N ILE A 55 15.43 -14.01 5.46
CA ILE A 55 16.55 -13.89 4.52
C ILE A 55 17.36 -15.18 4.63
N ARG A 56 17.63 -15.82 3.48
CA ARG A 56 18.34 -17.10 3.44
C ARG A 56 19.80 -16.95 3.89
N GLN A 57 20.46 -15.86 3.50
CA GLN A 57 21.83 -15.57 3.90
C GLN A 57 21.93 -15.06 5.34
N LYS A 58 23.02 -15.46 6.02
CA LYS A 58 23.49 -14.79 7.23
C LYS A 58 24.24 -13.51 6.84
N VAL A 59 23.50 -12.41 6.72
CA VAL A 59 24.02 -11.10 6.34
C VAL A 59 23.34 -10.02 7.16
N ALA A 60 24.09 -9.00 7.56
CA ALA A 60 23.56 -7.86 8.27
C ALA A 60 23.02 -6.84 7.26
N LEU A 61 21.74 -6.47 7.40
CA LEU A 61 21.17 -5.35 6.66
C LEU A 61 21.67 -4.02 7.24
N PRO A 62 22.06 -3.06 6.39
CA PRO A 62 22.40 -1.72 6.83
C PRO A 62 21.14 -0.96 7.28
N PRO A 63 21.28 0.14 8.04
CA PRO A 63 20.16 0.86 8.63
C PRO A 63 19.25 1.58 7.63
N ASP A 64 19.78 1.90 6.45
CA ASP A 64 19.07 2.55 5.35
C ASP A 64 18.27 1.57 4.47
N ALA A 65 18.38 0.26 4.71
CA ALA A 65 17.68 -0.74 3.90
C ALA A 65 16.16 -0.59 3.99
N VAL A 66 15.47 -0.75 2.85
CA VAL A 66 14.01 -0.65 2.74
C VAL A 66 13.45 -2.00 2.30
N LEU A 67 12.65 -2.61 3.18
CA LEU A 67 11.84 -3.79 2.86
C LEU A 67 10.53 -3.34 2.23
N THR A 68 10.27 -3.79 1.01
CA THR A 68 9.01 -3.58 0.30
C THR A 68 8.32 -4.92 0.10
N VAL A 69 7.13 -5.08 0.68
CA VAL A 69 6.25 -6.24 0.46
C VAL A 69 5.11 -5.80 -0.44
N THR A 70 4.80 -6.59 -1.47
CA THR A 70 3.84 -6.26 -2.52
C THR A 70 2.88 -7.43 -2.73
N LEU A 71 1.60 -7.10 -2.70
CA LEU A 71 0.49 -7.96 -3.12
C LEU A 71 0.04 -7.50 -4.50
N SER A 72 0.06 -8.40 -5.48
CA SER A 72 -0.24 -8.08 -6.88
C SER A 72 -1.15 -9.10 -7.54
N ASP A 73 -1.99 -8.65 -8.46
CA ASP A 73 -2.79 -9.48 -9.35
C ASP A 73 -2.03 -9.73 -10.67
N ALA A 74 -1.72 -11.00 -10.95
CA ALA A 74 -1.03 -11.47 -12.15
C ALA A 74 -1.92 -12.39 -12.99
N SER A 75 -3.23 -12.09 -13.05
CA SER A 75 -4.21 -12.87 -13.83
C SER A 75 -4.07 -12.68 -15.33
N LEU A 76 -3.54 -11.53 -15.76
CA LEU A 76 -3.29 -11.23 -17.16
C LEU A 76 -1.89 -11.73 -17.53
N ALA A 77 -1.80 -12.68 -18.45
CA ALA A 77 -0.53 -13.32 -18.80
C ALA A 77 0.47 -12.38 -19.50
N ASP A 78 -0.03 -11.41 -20.26
CA ASP A 78 0.77 -10.54 -21.13
C ASP A 78 0.77 -9.07 -20.67
N ALA A 79 0.40 -8.83 -19.42
CA ALA A 79 0.38 -7.49 -18.84
C ALA A 79 1.18 -7.44 -17.54
N PRO A 80 1.75 -6.27 -17.19
CA PRO A 80 2.33 -6.07 -15.88
C PRO A 80 1.30 -6.36 -14.77
N SER A 81 1.73 -7.03 -13.70
CA SER A 81 0.86 -7.32 -12.57
C SER A 81 0.33 -6.04 -11.92
N LYS A 82 -0.97 -5.98 -11.65
CA LYS A 82 -1.60 -4.86 -10.96
C LYS A 82 -1.28 -4.93 -9.47
N VAL A 83 -0.72 -3.88 -8.89
CA VAL A 83 -0.48 -3.82 -7.43
C VAL A 83 -1.81 -3.59 -6.71
N LEU A 84 -2.17 -4.49 -5.79
CA LEU A 84 -3.37 -4.38 -4.96
C LEU A 84 -3.06 -3.73 -3.61
N SER A 85 -1.90 -4.03 -3.05
CA SER A 85 -1.44 -3.47 -1.78
C SER A 85 0.08 -3.54 -1.71
N GLN A 86 0.70 -2.53 -1.14
CA GLN A 86 2.14 -2.47 -0.99
C GLN A 86 2.50 -1.80 0.33
N LYS A 87 3.54 -2.32 0.98
CA LYS A 87 4.08 -1.76 2.22
C LYS A 87 5.60 -1.67 2.12
N ALA A 88 6.11 -0.45 2.22
CA ALA A 88 7.55 -0.18 2.32
C ALA A 88 7.89 0.25 3.75
N VAL A 89 8.91 -0.36 4.34
CA VAL A 89 9.37 -0.10 5.71
C VAL A 89 10.90 -0.05 5.73
N ARG A 90 11.47 0.99 6.34
CA ARG A 90 12.90 1.03 6.63
C ARG A 90 13.22 0.02 7.72
N THR A 91 14.27 -0.77 7.54
CA THR A 91 14.65 -1.80 8.50
C THR A 91 15.31 -1.21 9.73
N GLU A 92 15.93 -0.02 9.62
CA GLU A 92 16.58 0.68 10.75
C GLU A 92 17.62 -0.19 11.47
N GLY A 93 18.26 -1.08 10.71
CA GLY A 93 19.30 -1.99 11.21
C GLY A 93 18.73 -3.25 11.90
N LYS A 94 17.40 -3.36 12.00
CA LYS A 94 16.74 -4.61 12.40
C LYS A 94 17.07 -5.70 11.38
N GLN A 95 17.23 -6.91 11.88
CA GLN A 95 17.53 -8.08 11.07
C GLN A 95 16.29 -8.96 10.94
N ALA A 96 16.27 -9.81 9.92
CA ALA A 96 15.20 -10.78 9.73
C ALA A 96 15.10 -11.71 10.96
N PRO A 97 13.90 -12.19 11.31
CA PRO A 97 12.63 -12.09 10.56
C PRO A 97 11.91 -10.74 10.66
N PHE A 98 11.19 -10.35 9.60
CA PHE A 98 10.31 -9.17 9.57
C PHE A 98 8.85 -9.56 9.40
N SER A 99 7.99 -9.17 10.34
CA SER A 99 6.54 -9.38 10.20
C SER A 99 5.89 -8.30 9.35
N PHE A 100 4.91 -8.69 8.55
CA PHE A 100 4.13 -7.76 7.73
C PHE A 100 2.63 -8.06 7.78
N VAL A 101 1.85 -7.03 7.45
CA VAL A 101 0.41 -7.07 7.25
C VAL A 101 0.10 -6.17 6.05
N LEU A 102 -0.55 -6.72 5.03
CA LEU A 102 -1.02 -5.99 3.83
C LEU A 102 -2.55 -6.05 3.80
N PRO A 103 -3.25 -4.96 4.19
CA PRO A 103 -4.68 -4.88 3.97
C PRO A 103 -5.00 -4.84 2.48
N PHE A 104 -6.13 -5.40 2.08
CA PHE A 104 -6.65 -5.32 0.72
C PHE A 104 -8.16 -5.10 0.73
N ASN A 105 -8.71 -4.66 -0.40
CA ASN A 105 -10.15 -4.57 -0.58
C ASN A 105 -10.64 -5.85 -1.29
N PRO A 106 -11.56 -6.64 -0.71
CA PRO A 106 -12.08 -7.84 -1.36
C PRO A 106 -12.73 -7.59 -2.72
N SER A 107 -13.31 -6.40 -2.94
CA SER A 107 -13.92 -6.04 -4.22
C SER A 107 -12.92 -5.90 -5.37
N ASP A 108 -11.62 -5.74 -5.08
CA ASP A 108 -10.56 -5.69 -6.10
C ASP A 108 -10.11 -7.08 -6.57
N ILE A 109 -10.57 -8.15 -5.91
CA ILE A 109 -10.15 -9.53 -6.20
C ILE A 109 -11.23 -10.26 -6.98
N GLN A 110 -10.92 -10.59 -8.24
CA GLN A 110 -11.81 -11.40 -9.05
C GLN A 110 -11.79 -12.87 -8.57
N PRO A 111 -12.89 -13.64 -8.69
CA PRO A 111 -12.98 -15.00 -8.18
C PRO A 111 -11.87 -15.96 -8.68
N ASN A 112 -11.39 -15.76 -9.91
CA ASN A 112 -10.34 -16.58 -10.53
C ASN A 112 -9.00 -15.84 -10.66
N ALA A 113 -8.82 -14.75 -9.90
CA ALA A 113 -7.60 -13.96 -10.00
C ALA A 113 -6.38 -14.69 -9.42
N ARG A 114 -5.24 -14.60 -10.10
CA ARG A 114 -3.95 -15.10 -9.61
C ARG A 114 -3.27 -14.03 -8.76
N ILE A 115 -3.55 -14.05 -7.46
CA ILE A 115 -2.95 -13.09 -6.52
C ILE A 115 -1.61 -13.61 -6.01
N LEU A 116 -0.57 -12.81 -6.19
CA LEU A 116 0.81 -13.11 -5.84
C LEU A 116 1.33 -12.18 -4.75
N LEU A 117 2.07 -12.78 -3.82
CA LEU A 117 2.79 -12.10 -2.77
C LEU A 117 4.30 -12.15 -3.07
N SER A 118 4.95 -11.00 -2.99
CA SER A 118 6.39 -10.85 -3.17
C SER A 118 6.96 -9.81 -2.20
N ALA A 119 8.26 -9.90 -1.95
CA ALA A 119 9.02 -8.92 -1.19
C ALA A 119 10.40 -8.70 -1.80
N ALA A 120 10.91 -7.50 -1.60
CA ALA A 120 12.21 -7.04 -2.04
C ALA A 120 12.86 -6.16 -0.96
N ILE A 121 14.18 -6.19 -0.86
CA ILE A 121 14.94 -5.24 -0.05
C ILE A 121 15.83 -4.43 -0.97
N THR A 122 15.80 -3.12 -0.78
CA THR A 122 16.68 -2.17 -1.46
C THR A 122 17.60 -1.50 -0.45
N VAL A 123 18.82 -1.19 -0.87
CA VAL A 123 19.84 -0.40 -0.13
C VAL A 123 20.37 0.63 -1.12
N ASP A 124 20.41 1.91 -0.73
CA ASP A 124 20.77 3.01 -1.66
C ASP A 124 20.03 2.93 -3.02
N ASN A 125 18.72 2.66 -2.99
CA ASN A 125 17.87 2.45 -4.17
C ASN A 125 18.27 1.28 -5.10
N LYS A 126 19.20 0.42 -4.70
CA LYS A 126 19.60 -0.78 -5.43
C LYS A 126 18.92 -2.00 -4.84
N LEU A 127 18.28 -2.81 -5.69
CA LEU A 127 17.72 -4.09 -5.27
C LEU A 127 18.86 -5.02 -4.86
N VAL A 128 18.84 -5.48 -3.60
CA VAL A 128 19.88 -6.35 -3.03
C VAL A 128 19.34 -7.73 -2.68
N PHE A 129 18.07 -7.82 -2.24
CA PHE A 129 17.39 -9.08 -1.99
C PHE A 129 16.01 -9.08 -2.64
N ILE A 130 15.59 -10.24 -3.13
CA ILE A 130 14.27 -10.49 -3.69
C ILE A 130 13.75 -11.83 -3.21
N THR A 131 12.43 -11.98 -3.15
CA THR A 131 11.77 -13.25 -2.83
C THR A 131 12.22 -14.34 -3.81
N ASP A 132 12.62 -15.48 -3.28
CA ASP A 132 13.08 -16.65 -4.05
C ASP A 132 12.00 -17.19 -5.00
N SER A 133 10.78 -17.30 -4.50
CA SER A 133 9.62 -17.74 -5.27
C SER A 133 8.37 -16.99 -4.81
N VAL A 134 7.72 -16.29 -5.74
CA VAL A 134 6.46 -15.58 -5.48
C VAL A 134 5.41 -16.56 -4.96
N LYS A 135 4.61 -16.14 -3.97
CA LYS A 135 3.64 -17.02 -3.31
C LYS A 135 2.22 -16.70 -3.75
N PRO A 136 1.44 -17.69 -4.24
CA PRO A 136 0.01 -17.49 -4.44
C PRO A 136 -0.70 -17.35 -3.10
N VAL A 137 -1.62 -16.40 -3.01
CA VAL A 137 -2.42 -16.13 -1.81
C VAL A 137 -3.89 -15.89 -2.18
N ILE A 138 -4.77 -15.92 -1.18
CA ILE A 138 -6.21 -15.61 -1.31
C ILE A 138 -7.00 -16.64 -2.14
N ASN A 139 -7.02 -16.56 -3.48
CA ASN A 139 -7.83 -17.46 -4.32
C ASN A 139 -7.18 -18.85 -4.49
N ASN A 140 -5.85 -18.88 -4.56
CA ASN A 140 -5.05 -20.09 -4.73
C ASN A 140 -4.14 -20.33 -3.52
N GLY A 141 -4.51 -19.82 -2.34
CA GLY A 141 -3.73 -19.92 -1.11
C GLY A 141 -4.48 -19.36 0.09
N GLY A 142 -3.80 -19.24 1.23
CA GLY A 142 -4.35 -18.60 2.42
C GLY A 142 -4.12 -17.09 2.46
N THR A 143 -4.53 -16.46 3.57
CA THR A 143 -4.19 -15.08 3.93
C THR A 143 -2.95 -14.99 4.85
N LYS A 144 -2.30 -16.13 5.12
CA LYS A 144 -1.06 -16.21 5.88
C LYS A 144 0.00 -16.89 5.03
N ALA A 145 1.12 -16.20 4.77
CA ALA A 145 2.20 -16.73 3.95
C ALA A 145 3.54 -16.12 4.35
N ASP A 146 4.53 -16.97 4.55
CA ASP A 146 5.91 -16.54 4.79
C ASP A 146 6.69 -16.44 3.48
N LEU A 147 7.64 -15.52 3.45
CA LEU A 147 8.52 -15.26 2.31
C LEU A 147 9.98 -15.50 2.72
N THR A 148 10.76 -16.06 1.81
CA THR A 148 12.21 -16.18 1.96
C THR A 148 12.87 -15.40 0.85
N LEU A 149 13.75 -14.46 1.20
CA LEU A 149 14.52 -13.68 0.26
C LEU A 149 15.90 -14.29 0.03
N VAL A 150 16.37 -14.09 -1.19
CA VAL A 150 17.70 -14.43 -1.69
C VAL A 150 18.31 -13.18 -2.34
N PRO A 151 19.63 -13.07 -2.47
CA PRO A 151 20.28 -11.94 -3.08
C PRO A 151 20.01 -11.98 -4.57
N VAL A 152 19.94 -10.81 -5.19
CA VAL A 152 19.88 -10.75 -6.64
C VAL A 152 21.21 -11.23 -7.23
N GLN A 153 21.14 -12.18 -8.16
CA GLN A 153 22.27 -12.47 -9.02
C GLN A 153 22.24 -11.44 -10.15
N GLN A 154 23.18 -10.49 -10.13
CA GLN A 154 23.32 -9.51 -11.20
C GLN A 154 23.92 -10.21 -12.43
N THR A 155 23.10 -10.93 -13.17
CA THR A 155 23.49 -11.38 -14.51
C THR A 155 23.45 -10.15 -15.41
N ALA A 156 24.61 -9.61 -15.74
CA ALA A 156 24.72 -8.57 -16.76
C ALA A 156 24.06 -9.11 -18.04
N VAL A 157 22.97 -8.48 -18.50
CA VAL A 157 22.38 -8.80 -19.80
C VAL A 157 23.43 -8.41 -20.84
N PRO A 158 24.00 -9.35 -21.62
CA PRO A 158 24.88 -8.98 -22.70
C PRO A 158 24.02 -8.23 -23.72
N VAL A 159 24.17 -6.91 -23.77
CA VAL A 159 23.73 -6.15 -24.92
C VAL A 159 24.54 -6.69 -26.09
N GLN A 160 23.91 -7.50 -26.94
CA GLN A 160 24.49 -7.88 -28.21
C GLN A 160 24.75 -6.55 -28.93
N ALA A 161 26.03 -6.17 -28.99
CA ALA A 161 26.47 -5.14 -29.88
C ALA A 161 26.04 -5.61 -31.27
N SER A 162 24.96 -5.03 -31.78
CA SER A 162 24.56 -5.16 -33.16
C SER A 162 25.65 -4.45 -33.96
N GLY A 163 26.74 -5.18 -34.18
CA GLY A 163 27.85 -4.77 -35.02
C GLY A 163 27.29 -4.58 -36.40
N GLY A 164 27.04 -3.31 -36.73
CA GLY A 164 26.61 -2.89 -38.05
C GLY A 164 27.51 -3.55 -39.08
N ALA A 165 26.88 -4.26 -40.01
CA ALA A 165 27.55 -4.82 -41.17
C ALA A 165 28.36 -3.71 -41.86
N THR A 166 29.68 -3.81 -41.79
CA THR A 166 30.59 -2.99 -42.58
C THR A 166 30.36 -3.34 -44.04
N THR A 167 29.53 -2.56 -44.74
CA THR A 167 29.45 -2.61 -46.20
C THR A 167 30.74 -2.00 -46.75
N THR A 168 31.75 -2.83 -46.98
CA THR A 168 32.94 -2.45 -47.74
C THR A 168 32.55 -2.31 -49.21
N VAL A 169 32.27 -1.08 -49.64
CA VAL A 169 32.19 -0.74 -51.07
C VAL A 169 33.62 -0.66 -51.64
N PRO A 170 33.97 -1.44 -52.68
CA PRO A 170 35.26 -1.30 -53.34
C PRO A 170 35.28 -0.03 -54.21
N SER A 171 36.34 0.76 -54.07
CA SER A 171 36.60 1.93 -54.90
C SER A 171 37.04 1.47 -56.30
N THR A 172 36.18 1.61 -57.31
CA THR A 172 36.61 1.54 -58.72
C THR A 172 36.90 2.95 -59.21
N SER A 173 38.18 3.25 -59.36
CA SER A 173 38.71 4.42 -60.05
C SER A 173 38.56 4.25 -61.58
N PRO A 174 38.05 5.27 -62.29
CA PRO A 174 38.35 5.42 -63.71
C PRO A 174 39.08 6.74 -63.99
N THR A 175 40.23 6.57 -64.66
CA THR A 175 40.92 7.41 -65.67
C THR A 175 41.15 8.89 -65.38
#